data_AF-A0A1I4QCA7-F1
#
_entry.id   AF-A0A1I4QCA7-F1
#
_cell.length_a   1.000
_cell.length_b   1.000
_cell.length_c   1.000
_cell.angle_alpha   90.00
_cell.angle_beta   90.00
_cell.angle_gamma   90.00
#
_symmetry.space_group_name_H-M   'P 1'
#
loop_
_entity.id
_entity.type
_entity.pdbx_description
1 polymer ?
#
loop_
_entity_poly.entity_id
_entity_poly.type
_entity_poly.pdbx_seq_one_letter_code
_entity_poly.pdbx_strand_id
1 'polypeptide(L)'
;MRGRKLRLAAAILAAVVAGAGVVGYQVYQSFGSVPYLFRRNAELKAEGYYMAEFEFRMLGVVKKLSDGDYLDAYSTLSKLRRQMESGEGLAKMPTDPSAKARYAFLLSRQDPTTGAFMSPDYPAFTFVAPTLNVVEALDGLAKEIGEPLRLRYPLHFLDAIATPEALRAYLDAHLYVGPFWAKRVPGPGVYGPGISELAYVDLFETTGTYHFTPAWHAAFRGWLDATQDPESGMWGARVGTPSAFKTRQDANSTYHILHYLLTDDGNDRDPAHPLRHADALAQSLMRAVTEPIPAGEDEQHSWSLEQAQATQLLTRRLWSHLNEEEKTTVRSALEVALTERYRLIDDTKGGFSLYLGSPADVDGTTTALGLIEATGSLPGTPDRVRLWGEPEVSPVDIVTIMWPSPIELPKDPRVNSYRLYAGRVLPADDLGIGPPLAILYPAGKGKVRDMVDLRQSVGRFLDGAGASFGNWSTADSLRSSALHPDPGEPAIPVLWADQRLDDAVGDIAKDARDLLIVGYDVFQRPVLARHWHIER
;
A
#
# COMPACT_ATOMS: atom_id res chain seq x y z
N MET A 1 49.81 -48.46 1.05
CA MET A 1 49.60 -47.06 0.59
C MET A 1 48.18 -46.74 0.11
N ARG A 2 47.52 -47.58 -0.72
CA ARG A 2 46.14 -47.33 -1.22
C ARG A 2 45.08 -47.14 -0.12
N GLY A 3 45.07 -47.99 0.92
CA GLY A 3 44.08 -47.91 2.02
C GLY A 3 44.17 -46.67 2.92
N ARG A 4 45.37 -46.07 3.05
CA ARG A 4 45.57 -44.84 3.83
C ARG A 4 45.03 -43.61 3.08
N LYS A 5 45.19 -43.59 1.75
CA LYS A 5 44.64 -42.53 0.87
C LYS A 5 43.10 -42.59 0.81
N LEU A 6 42.51 -43.78 0.76
CA LEU A 6 41.04 -43.95 0.79
C LEU A 6 40.43 -43.49 2.12
N ARG A 7 41.04 -43.83 3.26
CA ARG A 7 40.57 -43.39 4.58
C ARG A 7 40.67 -41.86 4.75
N LEU A 8 41.73 -41.26 4.23
CA LEU A 8 41.89 -39.80 4.25
C LEU A 8 40.85 -39.10 3.36
N ALA A 9 40.60 -39.62 2.16
CA ALA A 9 39.56 -39.09 1.27
C ALA A 9 38.15 -39.22 1.87
N ALA A 10 37.84 -40.34 2.52
CA ALA A 10 36.57 -40.55 3.20
C ALA A 10 36.39 -39.62 4.41
N ALA A 11 37.47 -39.36 5.17
CA ALA A 11 37.44 -38.43 6.30
C ALA A 11 37.26 -36.98 5.85
N ILE A 12 37.91 -36.57 4.75
CA ILE A 12 37.72 -35.24 4.14
C ILE A 12 36.28 -35.10 3.64
N LEU A 13 35.75 -36.10 2.93
CA LEU A 13 34.38 -36.07 2.44
C LEU A 13 33.36 -36.01 3.59
N ALA A 14 33.56 -36.80 4.66
CA ALA A 14 32.71 -36.75 5.84
C ALA A 14 32.77 -35.40 6.57
N ALA A 15 33.95 -34.77 6.65
CA ALA A 15 34.11 -33.43 7.22
C ALA A 15 33.44 -32.36 6.35
N VAL A 16 33.52 -32.48 5.02
CA VAL A 16 32.82 -31.58 4.08
C VAL A 16 31.30 -31.74 4.20
N VAL A 17 30.80 -32.96 4.28
CA VAL A 17 29.35 -33.25 4.45
C VAL A 17 28.85 -32.78 5.82
N ALA A 18 29.63 -33.00 6.89
CA ALA A 18 29.28 -32.51 8.22
C ALA A 18 29.33 -30.98 8.30
N GLY A 19 30.34 -30.34 7.70
CA GLY A 19 30.43 -28.89 7.58
C GLY A 19 29.27 -28.29 6.80
N ALA A 20 28.90 -28.89 5.66
CA ALA A 20 27.72 -28.50 4.89
C ALA A 20 26.41 -28.72 5.67
N GLY A 21 26.33 -29.78 6.47
CA GLY A 21 25.18 -30.04 7.36
C GLY A 21 25.05 -29.01 8.49
N VAL A 22 26.16 -28.59 9.10
CA VAL A 22 26.17 -27.53 10.13
C VAL A 22 25.80 -26.18 9.52
N VAL A 23 26.37 -25.83 8.37
CA VAL A 23 26.01 -24.60 7.63
C VAL A 23 24.54 -24.63 7.22
N GLY A 24 24.05 -25.76 6.69
CA GLY A 24 22.64 -25.93 6.34
C GLY A 24 21.69 -25.82 7.54
N TYR A 25 22.07 -26.38 8.70
CA TYR A 25 21.31 -26.26 9.94
C TYR A 25 21.31 -24.82 10.50
N GLN A 26 22.46 -24.14 10.45
CA GLN A 26 22.56 -22.74 10.88
C GLN A 26 21.78 -21.79 9.97
N VAL A 27 21.77 -22.04 8.64
CA VAL A 27 20.91 -21.33 7.69
C VAL A 27 19.43 -21.58 8.01
N TYR A 28 19.05 -22.84 8.27
CA TYR A 28 17.67 -23.18 8.64
C TYR A 28 17.20 -22.50 9.94
N GLN A 29 18.01 -22.51 11.00
CA GLN A 29 17.70 -21.81 12.25
C GLN A 29 17.60 -20.29 12.05
N SER A 30 18.43 -19.73 11.16
CA SER A 30 18.42 -18.31 10.87
C SER A 30 17.12 -17.85 10.21
N PHE A 31 16.51 -18.68 9.35
CA PHE A 31 15.17 -18.42 8.81
C PHE A 31 14.07 -18.46 9.87
N GLY A 32 14.22 -19.29 10.91
CA GLY A 32 13.31 -19.29 12.05
C GLY A 32 13.27 -17.96 12.83
N SER A 33 14.25 -17.08 12.65
CA SER A 33 14.31 -15.76 13.30
C SER A 33 13.67 -14.62 12.50
N VAL A 34 13.26 -14.84 11.24
CA VAL A 34 12.68 -13.80 10.39
C VAL A 34 11.42 -13.19 11.01
N PRO A 35 10.42 -13.96 11.48
CA PRO A 35 9.23 -13.38 12.12
C PRO A 35 9.56 -12.55 13.37
N TYR A 36 10.59 -12.97 14.13
CA TYR A 36 11.07 -12.22 15.29
C TYR A 36 11.67 -10.86 14.87
N LEU A 37 12.45 -10.82 13.80
CA LEU A 37 13.03 -9.56 13.31
C LEU A 37 11.96 -8.59 12.82
N PHE A 38 10.93 -9.05 12.11
CA PHE A 38 9.80 -8.20 11.71
C PHE A 38 9.03 -7.65 12.91
N ARG A 39 8.79 -8.47 13.94
CA ARG A 39 8.19 -8.01 15.20
C ARG A 39 9.07 -6.97 15.90
N ARG A 40 10.37 -7.24 16.01
CA ARG A 40 11.31 -6.31 16.63
C ARG A 40 11.43 -5.01 15.83
N ASN A 41 11.32 -5.06 14.50
CA ASN A 41 11.22 -3.88 13.64
C ASN A 41 10.02 -3.01 14.04
N ALA A 42 8.84 -3.60 14.21
CA ALA A 42 7.64 -2.88 14.65
C ALA A 42 7.81 -2.26 16.04
N GLU A 43 8.39 -2.99 17.00
CA GLU A 43 8.70 -2.48 18.34
C GLU A 43 9.68 -1.29 18.29
N LEU A 44 10.77 -1.41 17.52
CA LEU A 44 11.76 -0.34 17.37
C LEU A 44 11.16 0.90 16.72
N LYS A 45 10.30 0.75 15.71
CA LYS A 45 9.54 1.88 15.13
C LYS A 45 8.69 2.58 16.19
N ALA A 46 7.98 1.82 17.04
CA ALA A 46 7.20 2.37 18.15
C ALA A 46 8.07 3.05 19.23
N GLU A 47 9.31 2.60 19.42
CA GLU A 47 10.31 3.21 20.30
C GLU A 47 11.01 4.47 19.68
N GLY A 48 10.60 4.86 18.46
CA GLY A 48 11.08 6.04 17.74
C GLY A 48 12.36 5.82 16.93
N TYR A 49 12.77 4.58 16.68
CA TYR A 49 13.90 4.28 15.79
C TYR A 49 13.52 4.44 14.32
N TYR A 50 14.47 4.96 13.54
CA TYR A 50 14.39 5.02 12.09
C TYR A 50 14.73 3.65 11.50
N MET A 51 13.75 3.04 10.82
CA MET A 51 13.85 1.65 10.34
C MET A 51 13.50 1.47 8.84
N ALA A 52 13.49 2.55 8.05
CA ALA A 52 13.03 2.52 6.66
C ALA A 52 13.82 1.56 5.74
N GLU A 53 15.06 1.22 6.10
CA GLU A 53 15.92 0.32 5.32
C GLU A 53 15.78 -1.17 5.70
N PHE A 54 15.03 -1.51 6.77
CA PHE A 54 15.01 -2.87 7.34
C PHE A 54 14.62 -3.95 6.32
N GLU A 55 13.54 -3.76 5.58
CA GLU A 55 13.03 -4.75 4.64
C GLU A 55 14.02 -4.99 3.48
N PHE A 56 14.65 -3.92 2.99
CA PHE A 56 15.67 -4.00 1.94
C PHE A 56 16.95 -4.70 2.41
N ARG A 57 17.34 -4.50 3.67
CA ARG A 57 18.44 -5.24 4.29
C ARG A 57 18.14 -6.74 4.35
N MET A 58 16.91 -7.12 4.67
CA MET A 58 16.46 -8.52 4.66
C MET A 58 16.48 -9.11 3.25
N LEU A 59 16.04 -8.36 2.23
CA LEU A 59 16.12 -8.79 0.83
C LEU A 59 17.58 -8.95 0.36
N GLY A 60 18.49 -8.09 0.82
CA GLY A 60 19.93 -8.24 0.59
C GLY A 60 20.49 -9.55 1.17
N VAL A 61 20.08 -9.93 2.39
CA VAL A 61 20.43 -11.24 2.98
C VAL A 61 19.90 -12.38 2.13
N VAL A 62 18.64 -12.28 1.67
CA VAL A 62 18.03 -13.28 0.79
C VAL A 62 18.80 -13.43 -0.52
N LYS A 63 19.23 -12.31 -1.15
CA LYS A 63 20.02 -12.38 -2.38
C LYS A 63 21.34 -13.11 -2.17
N LYS A 64 22.09 -12.77 -1.12
CA LYS A 64 23.33 -13.47 -0.75
C LYS A 64 23.11 -14.98 -0.59
N LEU A 65 22.02 -15.39 0.07
CA LEU A 65 21.66 -16.81 0.17
C LEU A 65 21.32 -17.43 -1.19
N SER A 66 20.60 -16.70 -2.04
CA SER A 66 20.23 -17.14 -3.38
C SER A 66 21.45 -17.37 -4.27
N ASP A 67 22.47 -16.53 -4.12
CA ASP A 67 23.72 -16.60 -4.90
C ASP A 67 24.70 -17.67 -4.36
N GLY A 68 24.42 -18.25 -3.20
CA GLY A 68 25.28 -19.25 -2.55
C GLY A 68 26.30 -18.66 -1.56
N ASP A 69 26.23 -17.36 -1.27
CA ASP A 69 27.09 -16.64 -0.34
C ASP A 69 26.64 -16.83 1.12
N TYR A 70 26.51 -18.09 1.55
CA TYR A 70 25.90 -18.47 2.83
C TYR A 70 26.58 -17.86 4.06
N LEU A 71 27.91 -17.76 4.06
CA LEU A 71 28.67 -17.21 5.19
C LEU A 71 28.42 -15.71 5.34
N ASP A 72 28.40 -14.98 4.23
CA ASP A 72 28.14 -13.55 4.22
C ASP A 72 26.70 -13.26 4.64
N ALA A 73 25.73 -14.01 4.10
CA ALA A 73 24.33 -13.93 4.50
C ALA A 73 24.14 -14.16 6.01
N TYR A 74 24.75 -15.22 6.56
CA TYR A 74 24.68 -15.51 8.00
C TYR A 74 25.30 -14.39 8.84
N SER A 75 26.47 -13.91 8.45
CA SER A 75 27.16 -12.84 9.17
C SER A 75 26.35 -11.53 9.14
N THR A 76 25.74 -11.21 8.00
CA THR A 76 24.89 -10.03 7.80
C THR A 76 23.63 -10.12 8.67
N LEU A 77 22.94 -11.26 8.66
CA LEU A 77 21.73 -11.47 9.46
C LEU A 77 22.03 -11.45 10.97
N SER A 78 23.15 -12.06 11.38
CA SER A 78 23.61 -12.04 12.77
C SER A 78 23.94 -10.63 13.24
N LYS A 79 24.58 -9.81 12.40
CA LYS A 79 24.84 -8.38 12.65
C LYS A 79 23.54 -7.61 12.81
N LEU A 80 22.60 -7.77 11.87
CA LEU A 80 21.30 -7.11 11.90
C LEU A 80 20.51 -7.46 13.18
N ARG A 81 20.46 -8.75 13.54
CA ARG A 81 19.82 -9.20 14.77
C ARG A 81 20.40 -8.53 16.01
N ARG A 82 21.74 -8.51 16.15
CA ARG A 82 22.40 -7.84 17.29
C ARG A 82 22.09 -6.35 17.35
N GLN A 83 22.09 -5.66 16.21
CA GLN A 83 21.74 -4.24 16.14
C GLN A 83 20.30 -4.00 16.62
N MET A 84 19.35 -4.84 16.22
CA MET A 84 17.95 -4.73 16.62
C MET A 84 17.69 -5.10 18.09
N GLU A 85 18.46 -6.04 18.64
CA GLU A 85 18.37 -6.44 20.05
C GLU A 85 18.99 -5.39 20.98
N SER A 86 20.13 -4.81 20.61
CA SER A 86 20.87 -3.86 21.45
C SER A 86 20.48 -2.40 21.23
N GLY A 87 19.95 -2.06 20.05
CA GLY A 87 19.81 -0.67 19.58
C GLY A 87 21.11 -0.04 19.10
N GLU A 88 22.26 -0.70 19.25
CA GLU A 88 23.56 -0.15 18.88
C GLU A 88 23.65 0.05 17.36
N GLY A 89 24.02 1.27 16.95
CA GLY A 89 24.12 1.65 15.54
C GLY A 89 22.78 1.97 14.87
N LEU A 90 21.65 1.83 15.56
CA LEU A 90 20.36 2.33 15.09
C LEU A 90 20.21 3.82 15.39
N ALA A 91 19.60 4.55 14.47
CA ALA A 91 19.32 5.97 14.63
C ALA A 91 17.90 6.16 15.15
N LYS A 92 17.70 7.12 16.05
CA LYS A 92 16.36 7.57 16.45
C LYS A 92 15.96 8.80 15.66
N MET A 93 14.67 8.88 15.34
CA MET A 93 14.08 10.10 14.79
C MET A 93 14.33 11.27 15.76
N PRO A 94 14.50 12.51 15.26
CA PRO A 94 14.67 13.67 16.12
C PRO A 94 13.44 13.87 17.01
N THR A 95 13.68 14.26 18.26
CA THR A 95 12.59 14.61 19.21
C THR A 95 11.94 15.95 18.88
N ASP A 96 12.64 16.82 18.13
CA ASP A 96 12.06 18.04 17.57
C ASP A 96 11.16 17.67 16.38
N PRO A 97 9.84 17.94 16.45
CA PRO A 97 8.92 17.62 15.38
C PRO A 97 9.02 18.55 14.17
N SER A 98 9.88 19.59 14.21
CA SER A 98 10.02 20.53 13.10
C SER A 98 10.43 19.83 11.80
N ALA A 99 9.86 20.29 10.68
CA ALA A 99 10.23 19.80 9.35
C ALA A 99 11.74 19.93 9.11
N LYS A 100 12.34 21.02 9.61
CA LYS A 100 13.79 21.28 9.51
C LYS A 100 14.64 20.23 10.23
N ALA A 101 14.26 19.82 11.44
CA ALA A 101 14.98 18.77 12.16
C ALA A 101 14.86 17.42 11.45
N ARG A 102 13.66 17.09 10.95
CA ARG A 102 13.41 15.86 10.18
C ARG A 102 14.19 15.83 8.86
N TYR A 103 14.21 16.94 8.13
CA TYR A 103 14.98 17.10 6.90
C TYR A 103 16.48 16.90 7.15
N ALA A 104 17.03 17.57 8.16
CA ALA A 104 18.44 17.43 8.51
C ALA A 104 18.81 16.00 8.95
N PHE A 105 17.91 15.34 9.69
CA PHE A 105 18.08 13.95 10.10
C PHE A 105 18.12 13.01 8.91
N LEU A 106 17.10 13.04 8.03
CA LEU A 106 17.03 12.16 6.86
C LEU A 106 18.24 12.37 5.95
N LEU A 107 18.58 13.63 5.66
CA LEU A 107 19.73 13.97 4.84
C LEU A 107 21.05 13.44 5.44
N SER A 108 21.14 13.31 6.78
CA SER A 108 22.31 12.72 7.44
C SER A 108 22.45 11.21 7.28
N ARG A 109 21.42 10.53 6.78
CA ARG A 109 21.44 9.08 6.53
C ARG A 109 22.07 8.71 5.19
N GLN A 110 22.36 9.70 4.32
CA GLN A 110 22.93 9.46 3.01
C GLN A 110 24.37 8.93 3.11
N ASP A 111 24.67 7.81 2.45
CA ASP A 111 26.00 7.22 2.42
C ASP A 111 26.94 8.05 1.49
N PRO A 112 28.15 8.40 1.93
CA PRO A 112 29.08 9.19 1.13
C PRO A 112 29.70 8.45 -0.05
N THR A 113 29.72 7.12 -0.03
CA THR A 113 30.40 6.31 -1.06
C THR A 113 29.47 6.07 -2.25
N THR A 114 28.22 5.70 -1.96
CA THR A 114 27.24 5.33 -3.00
C THR A 114 26.28 6.47 -3.30
N GLY A 115 26.12 7.43 -2.38
CA GLY A 115 25.06 8.42 -2.41
C GLY A 115 23.68 7.87 -2.04
N ALA A 116 23.54 6.56 -1.80
CA ALA A 116 22.26 5.96 -1.47
C ALA A 116 21.85 6.24 -0.02
N PHE A 117 20.56 6.13 0.28
CA PHE A 117 20.06 6.05 1.66
C PHE A 117 20.04 4.60 2.17
N MET A 118 21.16 3.90 1.94
CA MET A 118 21.36 2.49 2.26
C MET A 118 22.85 2.21 2.45
N SER A 119 23.19 1.30 3.36
CA SER A 119 24.59 0.92 3.60
C SER A 119 25.22 0.21 2.39
N PRO A 120 26.48 0.52 2.03
CA PRO A 120 27.22 -0.15 0.95
C PRO A 120 27.56 -1.62 1.26
N ASP A 121 27.33 -2.09 2.50
CA ASP A 121 27.48 -3.51 2.88
C ASP A 121 26.44 -4.43 2.20
N TYR A 122 25.40 -3.85 1.58
CA TYR A 122 24.32 -4.55 0.92
C TYR A 122 24.43 -4.47 -0.61
N PRO A 123 23.86 -5.45 -1.34
CA PRO A 123 23.91 -5.44 -2.80
C PRO A 123 23.20 -4.23 -3.41
N ALA A 124 23.72 -3.70 -4.52
CA ALA A 124 23.25 -2.46 -5.14
C ALA A 124 21.75 -2.43 -5.50
N PHE A 125 21.14 -3.58 -5.81
CA PHE A 125 19.70 -3.66 -6.10
C PHE A 125 18.84 -3.23 -4.90
N THR A 126 19.39 -3.23 -3.68
CA THR A 126 18.70 -2.78 -2.46
C THR A 126 18.70 -1.26 -2.28
N PHE A 127 19.38 -0.50 -3.15
CA PHE A 127 19.60 0.93 -2.94
C PHE A 127 18.50 1.81 -3.52
N VAL A 128 17.85 1.37 -4.62
CA VAL A 128 16.90 2.17 -5.40
C VAL A 128 15.70 2.58 -4.54
N ALA A 129 14.93 1.59 -4.06
CA ALA A 129 13.69 1.81 -3.32
C ALA A 129 13.85 2.65 -2.02
N PRO A 130 14.78 2.34 -1.08
CA PRO A 130 14.95 3.18 0.10
C PRO A 130 15.43 4.59 -0.26
N THR A 131 16.19 4.76 -1.35
CA THR A 131 16.61 6.09 -1.81
C THR A 131 15.44 6.87 -2.37
N LEU A 132 14.55 6.25 -3.16
CA LEU A 132 13.31 6.87 -3.63
C LEU A 132 12.46 7.36 -2.46
N ASN A 133 12.18 6.49 -1.47
CA ASN A 133 11.36 6.84 -0.30
C ASN A 133 11.93 8.04 0.47
N VAL A 134 13.25 8.10 0.66
CA VAL A 134 13.87 9.21 1.38
C VAL A 134 13.91 10.48 0.52
N VAL A 135 14.12 10.38 -0.79
CA VAL A 135 14.06 11.53 -1.71
C VAL A 135 12.66 12.13 -1.73
N GLU A 136 11.61 11.31 -1.78
CA GLU A 136 10.22 11.78 -1.70
C GLU A 136 9.95 12.52 -0.38
N ALA A 137 10.34 11.91 0.75
CA ALA A 137 10.18 12.54 2.06
C ALA A 137 10.97 13.85 2.18
N LEU A 138 12.19 13.90 1.64
CA LEU A 138 13.01 15.10 1.64
C LEU A 138 12.44 16.19 0.72
N ASP A 139 11.87 15.85 -0.43
CA ASP A 139 11.21 16.81 -1.33
C ASP A 139 9.98 17.46 -0.65
N GLY A 140 9.14 16.65 0.01
CA GLY A 140 8.02 17.15 0.80
C GLY A 140 8.45 18.10 1.92
N LEU A 141 9.46 17.70 2.70
CA LEU A 141 10.01 18.52 3.77
C LEU A 141 10.67 19.80 3.25
N ALA A 142 11.39 19.72 2.13
CA ALA A 142 12.03 20.88 1.50
C ALA A 142 10.98 21.94 1.10
N LYS A 143 9.88 21.50 0.49
CA LYS A 143 8.72 22.35 0.16
C LYS A 143 8.11 23.00 1.40
N GLU A 144 7.93 22.25 2.49
CA GLU A 144 7.40 22.78 3.76
C GLU A 144 8.33 23.84 4.38
N ILE A 145 9.64 23.64 4.30
CA ILE A 145 10.65 24.57 4.82
C ILE A 145 10.82 25.80 3.90
N GLY A 146 10.37 25.71 2.64
CA GLY A 146 10.59 26.75 1.63
C GLY A 146 12.02 26.78 1.08
N GLU A 147 12.71 25.63 1.08
CA GLU A 147 14.07 25.48 0.58
C GLU A 147 14.10 24.49 -0.61
N PRO A 148 15.01 24.64 -1.59
CA PRO A 148 15.17 23.64 -2.65
C PRO A 148 15.80 22.36 -2.09
N LEU A 149 15.33 21.19 -2.55
CA LEU A 149 15.94 19.91 -2.21
C LEU A 149 17.41 19.88 -2.68
N ARG A 150 18.32 19.54 -1.75
CA ARG A 150 19.73 19.32 -2.04
C ARG A 150 20.26 18.14 -1.25
N LEU A 151 20.66 17.08 -1.96
CA LEU A 151 21.34 15.93 -1.38
C LEU A 151 22.77 16.30 -0.94
N ARG A 152 23.33 15.57 0.04
CA ARG A 152 24.72 15.77 0.50
C ARG A 152 25.72 15.22 -0.50
N TYR A 153 25.38 14.10 -1.13
CA TYR A 153 26.22 13.39 -2.07
C TYR A 153 25.42 13.09 -3.35
N PRO A 154 26.07 13.07 -4.53
CA PRO A 154 25.43 12.60 -5.76
C PRO A 154 25.06 11.12 -5.66
N LEU A 155 24.01 10.69 -6.37
CA LEU A 155 23.52 9.30 -6.39
C LEU A 155 24.41 8.38 -7.25
N HIS A 156 25.69 8.23 -6.90
CA HIS A 156 26.70 7.51 -7.68
C HIS A 156 26.35 6.06 -7.98
N PHE A 157 25.53 5.40 -7.18
CA PHE A 157 25.10 4.03 -7.47
C PHE A 157 24.27 3.92 -8.78
N LEU A 158 23.61 5.00 -9.21
CA LEU A 158 22.86 5.03 -10.48
C LEU A 158 23.79 5.12 -11.69
N ASP A 159 25.01 5.63 -11.54
CA ASP A 159 26.03 5.69 -12.61
C ASP A 159 26.34 4.28 -13.14
N ALA A 160 26.25 3.26 -12.29
CA ALA A 160 26.50 1.86 -12.64
C ALA A 160 25.47 1.27 -13.63
N ILE A 161 24.30 1.91 -13.77
CA ILE A 161 23.24 1.50 -14.69
C ILE A 161 22.89 2.61 -15.69
N ALA A 162 23.71 3.67 -15.83
CA ALA A 162 23.36 4.88 -16.58
C ALA A 162 23.28 4.70 -18.10
N THR A 163 23.90 3.65 -18.67
CA THR A 163 23.86 3.36 -20.10
C THR A 163 22.86 2.26 -20.44
N PRO A 164 22.29 2.23 -21.67
CA PRO A 164 21.40 1.16 -22.12
C PRO A 164 21.97 -0.26 -21.91
N GLU A 165 23.25 -0.46 -22.19
CA GLU A 165 23.91 -1.76 -22.06
C GLU A 165 24.08 -2.18 -20.60
N ALA A 166 24.50 -1.23 -19.75
CA ALA A 166 24.68 -1.48 -18.32
C ALA A 166 23.33 -1.77 -17.64
N LEU A 167 22.28 -1.00 -17.99
CA LEU A 167 20.92 -1.25 -17.54
C LEU A 167 20.47 -2.67 -17.91
N ARG A 168 20.58 -3.07 -19.19
CA ARG A 168 20.12 -4.40 -19.63
C ARG A 168 20.85 -5.53 -18.89
N ALA A 169 22.17 -5.42 -18.74
CA ALA A 169 22.95 -6.40 -18.00
C ALA A 169 22.50 -6.49 -16.53
N TYR A 170 22.21 -5.34 -15.92
CA TYR A 170 21.67 -5.29 -14.57
C TYR A 170 20.27 -5.93 -14.48
N LEU A 171 19.34 -5.61 -15.38
CA LEU A 171 17.99 -6.17 -15.37
C LEU A 171 18.00 -7.70 -15.58
N ASP A 172 18.80 -8.19 -16.53
CA ASP A 172 18.93 -9.62 -16.82
C ASP A 172 19.52 -10.41 -15.65
N ALA A 173 20.45 -9.81 -14.89
CA ALA A 173 21.04 -10.41 -13.71
C ALA A 173 20.06 -10.60 -12.54
N HIS A 174 18.96 -9.85 -12.52
CA HIS A 174 17.95 -9.86 -11.45
C HIS A 174 16.61 -10.47 -11.88
N LEU A 175 16.47 -10.89 -13.15
CA LEU A 175 15.23 -11.43 -13.70
C LEU A 175 14.90 -12.84 -13.18
N TYR A 176 15.90 -13.70 -13.00
CA TYR A 176 15.69 -15.11 -12.65
C TYR A 176 15.88 -15.38 -11.17
N VAL A 177 15.03 -16.25 -10.62
CA VAL A 177 15.14 -16.76 -9.25
C VAL A 177 15.05 -18.28 -9.24
N GLY A 178 15.92 -18.92 -8.44
CA GLY A 178 15.92 -20.37 -8.28
C GLY A 178 14.61 -20.87 -7.64
N PRO A 179 14.01 -21.99 -8.11
CA PRO A 179 12.75 -22.50 -7.57
C PRO A 179 12.75 -22.79 -6.07
N PHE A 180 13.92 -23.13 -5.51
CA PHE A 180 14.08 -23.34 -4.07
C PHE A 180 13.85 -22.07 -3.25
N TRP A 181 14.36 -20.93 -3.74
CA TRP A 181 14.30 -19.64 -3.07
C TRP A 181 12.98 -18.93 -3.32
N ALA A 182 12.42 -19.06 -4.53
CA ALA A 182 11.09 -18.54 -4.86
C ALA A 182 9.98 -19.08 -3.93
N LYS A 183 10.15 -20.30 -3.40
CA LYS A 183 9.20 -20.92 -2.45
C LYS A 183 9.42 -20.53 -0.98
N ARG A 184 10.60 -20.03 -0.63
CA ARG A 184 11.00 -19.77 0.77
C ARG A 184 11.07 -18.28 1.11
N VAL A 185 11.01 -17.44 0.10
CA VAL A 185 11.04 -15.99 0.22
C VAL A 185 9.72 -15.47 -0.34
N PRO A 186 8.76 -15.11 0.52
CA PRO A 186 7.51 -14.49 0.08
C PRO A 186 7.79 -13.09 -0.55
N GLY A 187 6.84 -12.58 -1.32
CA GLY A 187 6.92 -11.27 -1.98
C GLY A 187 7.73 -11.21 -3.28
N PRO A 188 7.95 -10.00 -3.84
CA PRO A 188 8.58 -9.77 -5.14
C PRO A 188 10.07 -10.15 -5.17
N GLY A 189 10.66 -10.45 -4.01
CA GLY A 189 12.05 -10.85 -3.86
C GLY A 189 13.00 -9.77 -4.36
N VAL A 190 13.92 -10.15 -5.24
CA VAL A 190 14.93 -9.26 -5.81
C VAL A 190 14.33 -8.40 -6.95
N TYR A 191 13.31 -8.92 -7.64
CA TYR A 191 12.68 -8.26 -8.78
C TYR A 191 12.00 -6.96 -8.36
N GLY A 192 11.37 -6.91 -7.20
CA GLY A 192 10.73 -5.70 -6.66
C GLY A 192 11.71 -4.52 -6.54
N PRO A 193 12.58 -4.51 -5.51
CA PRO A 193 13.55 -3.44 -5.27
C PRO A 193 14.55 -3.24 -6.40
N GLY A 194 14.89 -4.32 -7.11
CA GLY A 194 15.93 -4.29 -8.15
C GLY A 194 15.43 -3.84 -9.51
N ILE A 195 14.19 -4.16 -9.89
CA ILE A 195 13.68 -3.93 -11.25
C ILE A 195 12.42 -3.06 -11.22
N SER A 196 11.38 -3.48 -10.50
CA SER A 196 10.09 -2.78 -10.58
C SER A 196 10.16 -1.36 -10.02
N GLU A 197 10.97 -1.13 -8.98
CA GLU A 197 11.17 0.19 -8.36
C GLU A 197 11.95 1.17 -9.26
N LEU A 198 12.67 0.69 -10.28
CA LEU A 198 13.21 1.58 -11.32
C LEU A 198 12.12 2.26 -12.15
N ALA A 199 10.85 1.84 -12.01
CA ALA A 199 9.71 2.53 -12.60
C ALA A 199 9.47 3.93 -12.01
N TYR A 200 10.00 4.23 -10.82
CA TYR A 200 9.85 5.53 -10.16
C TYR A 200 11.07 6.46 -10.32
N VAL A 201 11.94 6.20 -11.29
CA VAL A 201 13.11 7.07 -11.55
C VAL A 201 12.71 8.49 -11.95
N ASP A 202 11.47 8.72 -12.38
CA ASP A 202 10.92 10.05 -12.64
C ASP A 202 10.89 10.93 -11.37
N LEU A 203 10.81 10.34 -10.17
CA LEU A 203 11.00 11.07 -8.92
C LEU A 203 12.39 11.70 -8.84
N PHE A 204 13.45 10.98 -9.23
CA PHE A 204 14.79 11.56 -9.24
C PHE A 204 14.92 12.71 -10.24
N GLU A 205 14.25 12.59 -11.38
CA GLU A 205 14.30 13.58 -12.46
C GLU A 205 13.51 14.83 -12.12
N THR A 206 12.30 14.66 -11.60
CA THR A 206 11.42 15.78 -11.21
C THR A 206 11.95 16.55 -10.01
N THR A 207 12.68 15.87 -9.11
CA THR A 207 13.37 16.51 -7.98
C THR A 207 14.75 17.07 -8.35
N GLY A 208 15.24 16.82 -9.57
CA GLY A 208 16.57 17.24 -10.02
C GLY A 208 17.74 16.56 -9.28
N THR A 209 17.50 15.41 -8.65
CA THR A 209 18.53 14.67 -7.90
C THR A 209 19.36 13.74 -8.78
N TYR A 210 18.80 13.23 -9.88
CA TYR A 210 19.51 12.48 -10.92
C TYR A 210 18.71 12.47 -12.23
N HIS A 211 19.37 12.39 -13.39
CA HIS A 211 18.70 12.32 -14.70
C HIS A 211 19.23 11.17 -15.55
N PHE A 212 18.33 10.33 -16.04
CA PHE A 212 18.66 9.32 -17.04
C PHE A 212 18.57 9.90 -18.46
N THR A 213 19.24 9.25 -19.40
CA THR A 213 19.18 9.67 -20.80
C THR A 213 17.91 9.13 -21.47
N PRO A 214 17.38 9.77 -22.52
CA PRO A 214 16.26 9.21 -23.29
C PRO A 214 16.53 7.79 -23.82
N ALA A 215 17.78 7.49 -24.17
CA ALA A 215 18.19 6.15 -24.60
C ALA A 215 18.07 5.10 -23.48
N TRP A 216 18.33 5.51 -22.22
CA TRP A 216 18.12 4.66 -21.05
C TRP A 216 16.63 4.32 -20.89
N HIS A 217 15.75 5.32 -20.95
CA HIS A 217 14.30 5.08 -20.85
C HIS A 217 13.77 4.17 -21.94
N ALA A 218 14.19 4.37 -23.19
CA ALA A 218 13.84 3.51 -24.30
C ALA A 218 14.35 2.06 -24.10
N ALA A 219 15.56 1.90 -23.57
CA ALA A 219 16.09 0.58 -23.24
C ALA A 219 15.31 -0.10 -22.12
N PHE A 220 14.90 0.65 -21.09
CA PHE A 220 14.08 0.13 -20.00
C PHE A 220 12.69 -0.31 -20.49
N ARG A 221 11.98 0.56 -21.23
CA ARG A 221 10.67 0.23 -21.82
C ARG A 221 10.75 -0.98 -22.74
N GLY A 222 11.76 -1.02 -23.63
CA GLY A 222 11.97 -2.17 -24.51
C GLY A 222 12.28 -3.47 -23.76
N TRP A 223 12.91 -3.40 -22.58
CA TRP A 223 13.13 -4.58 -21.73
C TRP A 223 11.84 -5.02 -21.03
N LEU A 224 11.03 -4.09 -20.53
CA LEU A 224 9.72 -4.36 -19.93
C LEU A 224 8.77 -5.03 -20.94
N ASP A 225 8.72 -4.51 -22.18
CA ASP A 225 7.96 -5.08 -23.28
C ASP A 225 8.34 -6.54 -23.59
N ALA A 226 9.64 -6.85 -23.50
CA ALA A 226 10.18 -8.18 -23.80
C ALA A 226 10.02 -9.18 -22.66
N THR A 227 9.70 -8.69 -21.46
CA THR A 227 9.63 -9.51 -20.24
C THR A 227 8.24 -9.61 -19.64
N GLN A 228 7.26 -8.87 -20.16
CA GLN A 228 5.85 -9.05 -19.81
C GLN A 228 5.39 -10.47 -20.14
N ASP A 229 4.70 -11.11 -19.20
CA ASP A 229 4.15 -12.44 -19.39
C ASP A 229 2.90 -12.39 -20.28
N PRO A 230 2.87 -13.04 -21.45
CA PRO A 230 1.72 -12.92 -22.35
C PRO A 230 0.47 -13.67 -21.86
N GLU A 231 0.63 -14.66 -20.96
CA GLU A 231 -0.48 -15.45 -20.42
C GLU A 231 -1.23 -14.70 -19.32
N SER A 232 -0.51 -14.07 -18.39
CA SER A 232 -1.10 -13.30 -17.29
C SER A 232 -1.16 -11.81 -17.54
N GLY A 233 -0.43 -11.29 -18.54
CA GLY A 233 -0.21 -9.86 -18.75
C GLY A 233 0.64 -9.17 -17.68
N MET A 234 1.15 -9.91 -16.68
CA MET A 234 1.86 -9.35 -15.53
C MET A 234 3.38 -9.34 -15.72
N TRP A 235 4.07 -8.60 -14.86
CA TRP A 235 5.51 -8.65 -14.69
C TRP A 235 5.87 -9.29 -13.35
N GLY A 236 7.01 -9.98 -13.34
CA GLY A 236 7.56 -10.56 -12.12
C GLY A 236 8.79 -11.41 -12.39
N ALA A 237 9.39 -11.91 -11.31
CA ALA A 237 10.57 -12.77 -11.40
C ALA A 237 10.28 -14.06 -12.19
N ARG A 238 11.25 -14.51 -12.99
CA ARG A 238 11.21 -15.80 -13.68
C ARG A 238 11.71 -16.91 -12.76
N VAL A 239 10.81 -17.77 -12.31
CA VAL A 239 11.13 -18.91 -11.46
C VAL A 239 11.61 -20.08 -12.33
N GLY A 240 12.93 -20.33 -12.34
CA GLY A 240 13.53 -21.39 -13.15
C GLY A 240 14.83 -20.98 -13.84
N THR A 241 15.06 -21.53 -15.03
CA THR A 241 16.22 -21.22 -15.89
C THR A 241 15.77 -20.50 -17.16
N PRO A 242 16.68 -19.85 -17.90
CA PRO A 242 16.34 -19.23 -19.19
C PRO A 242 15.68 -20.17 -20.21
N SER A 243 15.97 -21.47 -20.12
CA SER A 243 15.38 -22.51 -20.99
C SER A 243 14.04 -23.07 -20.48
N ALA A 244 13.71 -22.86 -19.21
CA ALA A 244 12.50 -23.38 -18.58
C ALA A 244 12.18 -22.57 -17.32
N PHE A 245 11.23 -21.64 -17.43
CA PHE A 245 10.78 -20.82 -16.32
C PHE A 245 9.26 -20.66 -16.29
N LYS A 246 8.75 -20.22 -15.14
CA LYS A 246 7.41 -19.65 -15.01
C LYS A 246 7.54 -18.22 -14.50
N THR A 247 6.79 -17.29 -15.07
CA THR A 247 6.72 -15.92 -14.55
C THR A 247 5.90 -15.91 -13.27
N ARG A 248 6.43 -15.30 -12.21
CA ARG A 248 5.66 -15.07 -10.99
C ARG A 248 4.61 -13.99 -11.29
N GLN A 249 3.35 -14.29 -11.01
CA GLN A 249 2.28 -13.30 -11.03
C GLN A 249 2.44 -12.44 -9.78
N ASP A 250 2.84 -11.19 -9.97
CA ASP A 250 3.23 -10.28 -8.89
C ASP A 250 2.56 -8.92 -9.15
N ALA A 251 1.47 -8.67 -8.44
CA ALA A 251 0.69 -7.45 -8.58
C ALA A 251 1.48 -6.22 -8.10
N ASN A 252 2.38 -6.38 -7.13
CA ASN A 252 3.21 -5.29 -6.61
C ASN A 252 4.22 -4.81 -7.64
N SER A 253 5.00 -5.72 -8.21
CA SER A 253 5.94 -5.37 -9.28
C SER A 253 5.24 -4.83 -10.52
N THR A 254 4.09 -5.42 -10.87
CA THR A 254 3.24 -4.95 -11.98
C THR A 254 2.71 -3.54 -11.72
N TYR A 255 2.35 -3.23 -10.47
CA TYR A 255 1.87 -1.91 -10.07
C TYR A 255 2.91 -0.81 -10.30
N HIS A 256 4.16 -1.02 -9.89
CA HIS A 256 5.23 -0.06 -10.13
C HIS A 256 5.46 0.13 -11.64
N ILE A 257 5.58 -0.98 -12.39
CA ILE A 257 5.84 -0.94 -13.83
C ILE A 257 4.73 -0.18 -14.59
N LEU A 258 3.45 -0.43 -14.26
CA LEU A 258 2.35 0.26 -14.93
C LEU A 258 2.30 1.77 -14.59
N HIS A 259 2.79 2.19 -13.42
CA HIS A 259 2.95 3.61 -13.13
C HIS A 259 3.90 4.30 -14.13
N TYR A 260 4.95 3.59 -14.54
CA TYR A 260 5.93 4.10 -15.51
C TYR A 260 5.46 3.99 -16.96
N LEU A 261 4.62 3.02 -17.29
CA LEU A 261 4.10 2.82 -18.65
C LEU A 261 2.86 3.67 -18.95
N LEU A 262 2.01 3.91 -17.95
CA LEU A 262 0.71 4.56 -18.13
C LEU A 262 0.56 5.83 -17.28
N THR A 263 -0.28 6.75 -17.75
CA THR A 263 -0.80 7.84 -16.91
C THR A 263 -1.82 7.30 -15.91
N ASP A 264 -2.22 8.11 -14.93
CA ASP A 264 -3.28 7.74 -13.97
C ASP A 264 -4.67 7.63 -14.60
N ASP A 265 -4.83 8.07 -15.86
CA ASP A 265 -6.04 7.90 -16.68
C ASP A 265 -5.93 6.72 -17.66
N GLY A 266 -4.83 5.96 -17.61
CA GLY A 266 -4.63 4.76 -18.41
C GLY A 266 -4.13 5.00 -19.84
N ASN A 267 -3.67 6.20 -20.16
CA ASN A 267 -3.04 6.49 -21.46
C ASN A 267 -1.58 6.06 -21.45
N ASP A 268 -1.06 5.61 -22.59
CA ASP A 268 0.37 5.30 -22.73
C ASP A 268 1.22 6.56 -22.52
N ARG A 269 2.21 6.49 -21.62
CA ARG A 269 3.19 7.57 -21.45
C ARG A 269 4.16 7.68 -22.63
N ASP A 270 4.37 6.58 -23.36
CA ASP A 270 5.18 6.52 -24.57
C ASP A 270 4.47 5.69 -25.65
N PRO A 271 3.92 6.33 -26.70
CA PRO A 271 3.23 5.62 -27.78
C PRO A 271 4.09 4.59 -28.55
N ALA A 272 5.42 4.66 -28.45
CA ALA A 272 6.30 3.65 -29.05
C ALA A 272 6.32 2.33 -28.25
N HIS A 273 5.84 2.36 -27.01
CA HIS A 273 5.80 1.24 -26.07
C HIS A 273 4.40 1.14 -25.43
N PRO A 274 3.35 0.85 -26.22
CA PRO A 274 2.00 0.75 -25.69
C PRO A 274 1.85 -0.46 -24.77
N LEU A 275 0.93 -0.39 -23.80
CA LEU A 275 0.60 -1.55 -22.97
C LEU A 275 0.20 -2.74 -23.84
N ARG A 276 0.84 -3.90 -23.61
CA ARG A 276 0.47 -5.17 -24.25
C ARG A 276 -0.34 -6.01 -23.27
N HIS A 277 -1.10 -6.97 -23.82
CA HIS A 277 -1.82 -7.98 -23.03
C HIS A 277 -2.76 -7.41 -21.94
N ALA A 278 -3.40 -6.24 -22.19
CA ALA A 278 -4.25 -5.56 -21.23
C ALA A 278 -5.39 -6.45 -20.69
N ASP A 279 -6.05 -7.22 -21.56
CA ASP A 279 -7.13 -8.13 -21.18
C ASP A 279 -6.66 -9.21 -20.18
N ALA A 280 -5.53 -9.86 -20.49
CA ALA A 280 -4.96 -10.90 -19.63
C ALA A 280 -4.51 -10.32 -18.27
N LEU A 281 -3.93 -9.12 -18.30
CA LEU A 281 -3.53 -8.37 -17.13
C LEU A 281 -4.73 -8.04 -16.24
N ALA A 282 -5.80 -7.49 -16.80
CA ALA A 282 -7.03 -7.18 -16.07
C ALA A 282 -7.63 -8.43 -15.40
N GLN A 283 -7.72 -9.54 -16.14
CA GLN A 283 -8.21 -10.81 -15.61
C GLN A 283 -7.35 -11.34 -14.46
N SER A 284 -6.03 -11.23 -14.56
CA SER A 284 -5.12 -11.67 -13.51
C SER A 284 -5.24 -10.80 -12.26
N LEU A 285 -5.39 -9.48 -12.40
CA LEU A 285 -5.57 -8.56 -11.28
C LEU A 285 -6.93 -8.72 -10.59
N MET A 286 -8.00 -9.05 -11.32
CA MET A 286 -9.33 -9.30 -10.73
C MET A 286 -9.30 -10.46 -9.72
N ARG A 287 -8.45 -11.47 -9.93
CA ARG A 287 -8.24 -12.55 -8.96
C ARG A 287 -7.64 -12.02 -7.66
N ALA A 288 -6.61 -11.17 -7.74
CA ALA A 288 -5.96 -10.59 -6.56
C ALA A 288 -6.92 -9.68 -5.76
N VAL A 289 -7.81 -8.95 -6.43
CA VAL A 289 -8.81 -8.08 -5.76
C VAL A 289 -9.83 -8.88 -4.94
N THR A 290 -10.22 -10.07 -5.42
CA THR A 290 -11.29 -10.89 -4.84
C THR A 290 -10.80 -11.98 -3.88
N GLU A 291 -9.48 -12.13 -3.71
CA GLU A 291 -8.92 -13.13 -2.82
C GLU A 291 -9.25 -12.78 -1.35
N PRO A 292 -9.75 -13.74 -0.54
CA PRO A 292 -10.05 -13.47 0.87
C PRO A 292 -8.77 -13.29 1.68
N ILE A 293 -8.86 -12.62 2.85
CA ILE A 293 -7.72 -12.47 3.76
C ILE A 293 -7.15 -13.86 4.11
N PRO A 294 -5.86 -14.12 3.85
CA PRO A 294 -5.23 -15.40 4.18
C PRO A 294 -5.02 -15.56 5.69
N ALA A 295 -4.72 -16.79 6.14
CA ALA A 295 -4.59 -17.07 7.57
C ALA A 295 -3.23 -16.65 8.17
N GLY A 296 -2.14 -16.74 7.39
CA GLY A 296 -0.78 -16.43 7.86
C GLY A 296 -0.46 -14.93 7.83
N GLU A 297 0.24 -14.41 8.84
CA GLU A 297 0.63 -12.99 8.90
C GLU A 297 1.50 -12.56 7.70
N ASP A 298 2.42 -13.41 7.25
CA ASP A 298 3.29 -13.17 6.09
C ASP A 298 2.51 -13.16 4.76
N GLU A 299 1.52 -14.05 4.64
CA GLU A 299 0.59 -14.06 3.52
C GLU A 299 -0.33 -12.82 3.54
N GLN A 300 -0.81 -12.40 4.72
CA GLN A 300 -1.65 -11.20 4.89
C GLN A 300 -0.91 -9.93 4.50
N HIS A 301 0.39 -9.84 4.79
CA HIS A 301 1.22 -8.73 4.35
C HIS A 301 1.17 -8.55 2.83
N SER A 302 1.46 -9.63 2.11
CA SER A 302 1.53 -9.63 0.64
C SER A 302 0.14 -9.38 0.06
N TRP A 303 -0.87 -10.10 0.57
CA TRP A 303 -2.27 -9.93 0.20
C TRP A 303 -2.75 -8.48 0.37
N SER A 304 -2.42 -7.84 1.49
CA SER A 304 -2.88 -6.49 1.80
C SER A 304 -2.39 -5.48 0.75
N LEU A 305 -1.12 -5.57 0.38
CA LEU A 305 -0.50 -4.72 -0.64
C LEU A 305 -1.04 -5.05 -2.04
N GLU A 306 -1.02 -6.32 -2.41
CA GLU A 306 -1.43 -6.79 -3.74
C GLU A 306 -2.90 -6.45 -4.02
N GLN A 307 -3.80 -6.61 -3.04
CA GLN A 307 -5.20 -6.24 -3.19
C GLN A 307 -5.36 -4.74 -3.45
N ALA A 308 -4.73 -3.89 -2.64
CA ALA A 308 -4.83 -2.43 -2.77
C ALA A 308 -4.25 -1.94 -4.11
N GLN A 309 -3.10 -2.47 -4.50
CA GLN A 309 -2.44 -2.13 -5.75
C GLN A 309 -3.22 -2.64 -6.96
N ALA A 310 -3.73 -3.87 -6.93
CA ALA A 310 -4.56 -4.42 -8.00
C ALA A 310 -5.86 -3.63 -8.17
N THR A 311 -6.50 -3.20 -7.07
CA THR A 311 -7.65 -2.29 -7.12
C THR A 311 -7.28 -0.99 -7.84
N GLN A 312 -6.19 -0.33 -7.44
CA GLN A 312 -5.74 0.91 -8.08
C GLN A 312 -5.43 0.74 -9.57
N LEU A 313 -4.79 -0.36 -9.97
CA LEU A 313 -4.51 -0.63 -11.38
C LEU A 313 -5.78 -0.79 -12.19
N LEU A 314 -6.72 -1.60 -11.72
CA LEU A 314 -7.98 -1.85 -12.41
C LEU A 314 -8.82 -0.58 -12.55
N THR A 315 -8.89 0.23 -11.50
CA THR A 315 -9.78 1.40 -11.49
C THR A 315 -9.17 2.64 -12.10
N ARG A 316 -7.85 2.83 -12.02
CA ARG A 316 -7.20 4.05 -12.54
C ARG A 316 -6.58 3.84 -13.92
N ARG A 317 -5.76 2.79 -14.07
CA ARG A 317 -4.90 2.62 -15.25
C ARG A 317 -5.48 1.72 -16.32
N LEU A 318 -6.23 0.69 -15.92
CA LEU A 318 -6.79 -0.28 -16.87
C LEU A 318 -8.25 0.00 -17.21
N TRP A 319 -8.95 0.88 -16.49
CA TRP A 319 -10.39 1.12 -16.65
C TRP A 319 -10.81 1.45 -18.09
N SER A 320 -9.98 2.23 -18.80
CA SER A 320 -10.20 2.59 -20.21
C SER A 320 -9.98 1.43 -21.18
N HIS A 321 -9.24 0.41 -20.76
CA HIS A 321 -8.96 -0.81 -21.53
C HIS A 321 -10.03 -1.89 -21.32
N LEU A 322 -10.90 -1.75 -20.32
CA LEU A 322 -11.96 -2.71 -20.01
C LEU A 322 -13.21 -2.49 -20.87
N ASN A 323 -13.83 -3.59 -21.29
CA ASN A 323 -15.19 -3.55 -21.85
C ASN A 323 -16.26 -3.44 -20.73
N GLU A 324 -17.53 -3.20 -21.10
CA GLU A 324 -18.60 -2.97 -20.11
C GLU A 324 -18.92 -4.18 -19.21
N GLU A 325 -18.73 -5.41 -19.71
CA GLU A 325 -18.89 -6.63 -18.91
C GLU A 325 -17.77 -6.74 -17.86
N GLU A 326 -16.54 -6.46 -18.26
CA GLU A 326 -15.38 -6.41 -17.37
C GLU A 326 -15.52 -5.30 -16.33
N LYS A 327 -15.95 -4.09 -16.71
CA LYS A 327 -16.23 -3.00 -15.77
C LYS A 327 -17.29 -3.39 -14.73
N THR A 328 -18.32 -4.10 -15.14
CA THR A 328 -19.37 -4.61 -14.23
C THR A 328 -18.81 -5.65 -13.26
N THR A 329 -17.93 -6.52 -13.76
CA THR A 329 -17.23 -7.52 -12.94
C THR A 329 -16.29 -6.86 -11.93
N VAL A 330 -15.51 -5.86 -12.37
CA VAL A 330 -14.64 -5.06 -11.49
C VAL A 330 -15.44 -4.40 -10.38
N ARG A 331 -16.54 -3.69 -10.71
CA ARG A 331 -17.40 -3.05 -9.69
C ARG A 331 -17.88 -4.03 -8.62
N SER A 332 -18.21 -5.25 -9.01
CA SER A 332 -18.63 -6.31 -8.09
C SER A 332 -17.46 -6.80 -7.22
N ALA A 333 -16.26 -6.93 -7.80
CA ALA A 333 -15.03 -7.27 -7.07
C ALA A 333 -14.63 -6.19 -6.06
N LEU A 334 -14.86 -4.91 -6.36
CA LEU A 334 -14.55 -3.80 -5.44
C LEU A 334 -15.36 -3.88 -4.15
N GLU A 335 -16.61 -4.36 -4.19
CA GLU A 335 -17.43 -4.53 -2.98
C GLU A 335 -16.85 -5.60 -2.04
N VAL A 336 -16.35 -6.69 -2.62
CA VAL A 336 -15.64 -7.76 -1.89
C VAL A 336 -14.36 -7.19 -1.28
N ALA A 337 -13.55 -6.49 -2.06
CA ALA A 337 -12.29 -5.93 -1.59
C ALA A 337 -12.49 -4.92 -0.46
N LEU A 338 -13.49 -4.04 -0.59
CA LEU A 338 -13.86 -3.07 0.45
C LEU A 338 -14.31 -3.79 1.72
N THR A 339 -15.19 -4.79 1.60
CA THR A 339 -15.69 -5.56 2.74
C THR A 339 -14.56 -6.29 3.49
N GLU A 340 -13.65 -6.94 2.76
CA GLU A 340 -12.50 -7.59 3.37
C GLU A 340 -11.56 -6.55 4.02
N ARG A 341 -11.30 -5.42 3.36
CA ARG A 341 -10.45 -4.35 3.91
C ARG A 341 -10.95 -3.84 5.25
N TYR A 342 -12.26 -3.64 5.41
CA TYR A 342 -12.84 -3.17 6.66
C TYR A 342 -12.75 -4.17 7.81
N ARG A 343 -12.37 -5.43 7.58
CA ARG A 343 -12.08 -6.38 8.67
C ARG A 343 -10.79 -6.07 9.42
N LEU A 344 -9.94 -5.21 8.85
CA LEU A 344 -8.65 -4.80 9.42
C LEU A 344 -8.73 -3.47 10.19
N ILE A 345 -9.92 -2.88 10.32
CA ILE A 345 -10.09 -1.66 11.11
C ILE A 345 -10.03 -1.99 12.60
N ASP A 346 -9.24 -1.22 13.35
CA ASP A 346 -9.27 -1.22 14.81
C ASP A 346 -10.37 -0.24 15.24
N ASP A 347 -11.56 -0.76 15.61
CA ASP A 347 -12.70 0.10 15.96
C ASP A 347 -12.39 1.06 17.12
N THR A 348 -11.49 0.68 18.02
CA THR A 348 -11.14 1.45 19.22
C THR A 348 -10.23 2.61 18.86
N LYS A 349 -9.20 2.36 18.04
CA LYS A 349 -8.22 3.39 17.63
C LYS A 349 -8.64 4.17 16.38
N GLY A 350 -9.45 3.56 15.52
CA GLY A 350 -9.99 4.14 14.29
C GLY A 350 -9.12 4.03 13.03
N GLY A 351 -7.93 3.42 13.13
CA GLY A 351 -7.02 3.15 12.00
C GLY A 351 -7.11 1.70 11.53
N PHE A 352 -6.29 1.34 10.54
CA PHE A 352 -6.23 -0.04 10.02
C PHE A 352 -4.90 -0.71 10.35
N SER A 353 -4.96 -2.01 10.61
CA SER A 353 -3.80 -2.90 10.71
C SER A 353 -3.47 -3.52 9.35
N LEU A 354 -2.23 -3.99 9.16
CA LEU A 354 -1.91 -4.90 8.04
C LEU A 354 -2.34 -6.35 8.29
N TYR A 355 -2.55 -6.74 9.55
CA TYR A 355 -2.81 -8.12 9.95
C TYR A 355 -4.02 -8.23 10.87
N LEU A 356 -4.84 -9.25 10.69
CA LEU A 356 -5.92 -9.57 11.61
C LEU A 356 -5.40 -9.75 13.04
N GLY A 357 -5.98 -9.02 13.98
CA GLY A 357 -5.62 -9.08 15.40
C GLY A 357 -4.37 -8.29 15.79
N SER A 358 -3.73 -7.59 14.84
CA SER A 358 -2.66 -6.65 15.15
C SER A 358 -3.21 -5.24 15.43
N PRO A 359 -2.49 -4.40 16.19
CA PRO A 359 -2.86 -3.00 16.34
C PRO A 359 -2.84 -2.25 15.00
N ALA A 360 -3.68 -1.22 14.86
CA ALA A 360 -3.59 -0.29 13.73
C ALA A 360 -2.22 0.42 13.68
N ASP A 361 -1.72 0.64 12.46
CA ASP A 361 -0.48 1.35 12.19
C ASP A 361 -0.58 2.25 10.94
N VAL A 362 0.48 3.03 10.67
CA VAL A 362 0.51 4.02 9.58
C VAL A 362 0.50 3.34 8.20
N ASP A 363 1.17 2.21 8.03
CA ASP A 363 1.25 1.52 6.73
C ASP A 363 -0.09 0.85 6.41
N GLY A 364 -0.70 0.17 7.39
CA GLY A 364 -2.01 -0.46 7.28
C GLY A 364 -3.11 0.56 6.99
N THR A 365 -3.10 1.70 7.69
CA THR A 365 -4.04 2.79 7.45
C THR A 365 -3.86 3.39 6.06
N THR A 366 -2.64 3.75 5.66
CA THR A 366 -2.39 4.32 4.32
C THR A 366 -2.82 3.36 3.20
N THR A 367 -2.49 2.07 3.35
CA THR A 367 -2.88 1.03 2.39
C THR A 367 -4.40 0.91 2.27
N ALA A 368 -5.11 0.92 3.40
CA ALA A 368 -6.57 0.85 3.43
C ALA A 368 -7.22 2.09 2.79
N LEU A 369 -6.75 3.29 3.13
CA LEU A 369 -7.28 4.53 2.58
C LEU A 369 -7.06 4.62 1.07
N GLY A 370 -5.87 4.25 0.59
CA GLY A 370 -5.57 4.21 -0.84
C GLY A 370 -6.47 3.24 -1.61
N LEU A 371 -6.82 2.08 -1.03
CA LEU A 371 -7.82 1.17 -1.60
C LEU A 371 -9.19 1.81 -1.63
N ILE A 372 -9.64 2.41 -0.52
CA ILE A 372 -10.97 3.04 -0.39
C ILE A 372 -11.12 4.15 -1.43
N GLU A 373 -10.14 5.04 -1.57
CA GLU A 373 -10.14 6.10 -2.59
C GLU A 373 -10.26 5.51 -3.99
N ALA A 374 -9.46 4.49 -4.30
CA ALA A 374 -9.44 3.84 -5.62
C ALA A 374 -10.74 3.10 -5.97
N THR A 375 -11.62 2.81 -5.00
CA THR A 375 -12.97 2.31 -5.28
C THR A 375 -13.96 3.39 -5.71
N GLY A 376 -13.55 4.66 -5.75
CA GLY A 376 -14.45 5.79 -6.01
C GLY A 376 -15.43 6.03 -4.87
N SER A 377 -15.08 5.59 -3.66
CA SER A 377 -15.92 5.81 -2.46
C SER A 377 -15.87 7.25 -1.97
N LEU A 378 -14.86 8.03 -2.37
CA LEU A 378 -14.71 9.43 -1.97
C LEU A 378 -15.44 10.36 -2.95
N PRO A 379 -16.50 11.07 -2.54
CA PRO A 379 -17.21 12.00 -3.40
C PRO A 379 -16.34 13.14 -3.94
N GLY A 380 -16.70 13.68 -5.11
CA GLY A 380 -15.98 14.80 -5.73
C GLY A 380 -14.60 14.45 -6.30
N THR A 381 -14.23 13.17 -6.33
CA THR A 381 -12.95 12.71 -6.88
C THR A 381 -13.08 12.25 -8.34
N PRO A 382 -11.98 12.29 -9.12
CA PRO A 382 -11.94 11.68 -10.44
C PRO A 382 -12.30 10.18 -10.42
N ASP A 383 -11.88 9.45 -9.38
CA ASP A 383 -12.19 8.01 -9.24
C ASP A 383 -13.70 7.77 -9.09
N ARG A 384 -14.41 8.63 -8.34
CA ARG A 384 -15.87 8.59 -8.22
C ARG A 384 -16.56 8.70 -9.58
N VAL A 385 -16.21 9.76 -10.33
CA VAL A 385 -16.83 10.03 -11.64
C VAL A 385 -16.50 8.92 -12.64
N ARG A 386 -15.25 8.48 -12.67
CA ARG A 386 -14.76 7.43 -13.59
C ARG A 386 -15.49 6.10 -13.40
N LEU A 387 -15.68 5.67 -12.14
CA LEU A 387 -16.24 4.36 -11.83
C LEU A 387 -17.76 4.36 -11.77
N TRP A 388 -18.37 5.45 -11.31
CA TRP A 388 -19.78 5.47 -10.95
C TRP A 388 -20.60 6.53 -11.69
N GLY A 389 -19.95 7.40 -12.47
CA GLY A 389 -20.57 8.53 -13.13
C GLY A 389 -20.86 9.69 -12.17
N GLU A 390 -21.59 10.68 -12.69
CA GLU A 390 -22.14 11.77 -11.88
C GLU A 390 -23.20 11.21 -10.91
N PRO A 391 -23.32 11.76 -9.69
CA PRO A 391 -24.36 11.33 -8.77
C PRO A 391 -25.74 11.60 -9.39
N GLU A 392 -26.50 10.53 -9.64
CA GLU A 392 -27.91 10.68 -10.00
C GLU A 392 -28.67 11.18 -8.78
N VAL A 393 -29.31 12.35 -8.92
CA VAL A 393 -30.18 12.90 -7.88
C VAL A 393 -31.37 11.96 -7.73
N SER A 394 -31.33 11.13 -6.69
CA SER A 394 -32.46 10.27 -6.34
C SER A 394 -33.70 11.15 -6.11
N PRO A 395 -34.87 10.80 -6.67
CA PRO A 395 -36.11 11.50 -6.37
C PRO A 395 -36.31 11.54 -4.84
N VAL A 396 -36.57 12.73 -4.30
CA VAL A 396 -36.83 12.90 -2.87
C VAL A 396 -38.26 12.47 -2.59
N ASP A 397 -38.42 11.41 -1.81
CA ASP A 397 -39.71 11.00 -1.26
C ASP A 397 -40.11 11.98 -0.14
N ILE A 398 -41.25 12.66 -0.27
CA ILE A 398 -41.70 13.66 0.71
C ILE A 398 -42.81 13.05 1.57
N VAL A 399 -42.58 12.99 2.87
CA VAL A 399 -43.50 12.41 3.85
C VAL A 399 -43.81 13.44 4.92
N THR A 400 -45.09 13.74 5.13
CA THR A 400 -45.54 14.56 6.26
C THR A 400 -45.83 13.67 7.46
N ILE A 401 -45.28 14.01 8.62
CA ILE A 401 -45.51 13.30 9.88
C ILE A 401 -45.99 14.28 10.97
N MET A 402 -46.88 13.80 11.85
CA MET A 402 -47.34 14.53 13.03
C MET A 402 -46.48 14.16 14.23
N TRP A 403 -45.81 15.11 14.87
CA TRP A 403 -45.01 14.83 16.05
C TRP A 403 -45.87 14.65 17.31
N PRO A 404 -45.59 13.68 18.21
CA PRO A 404 -44.56 12.65 18.11
C PRO A 404 -45.08 11.42 17.32
N SER A 405 -44.50 11.16 16.16
CA SER A 405 -44.69 9.92 15.41
C SER A 405 -43.33 9.23 15.22
N PRO A 406 -43.27 7.89 15.27
CA PRO A 406 -42.05 7.16 14.96
C PRO A 406 -41.55 7.48 13.56
N ILE A 407 -40.25 7.74 13.44
CA ILE A 407 -39.61 7.93 12.14
C ILE A 407 -39.03 6.57 11.70
N GLU A 408 -39.67 5.94 10.72
CA GLU A 408 -39.23 4.65 10.19
C GLU A 408 -38.15 4.82 9.12
N LEU A 409 -37.04 4.09 9.28
CA LEU A 409 -36.01 4.04 8.25
C LEU A 409 -36.58 3.35 7.00
N PRO A 410 -36.42 3.95 5.81
CA PRO A 410 -36.83 3.30 4.57
C PRO A 410 -36.15 1.93 4.41
N LYS A 411 -36.86 0.89 3.96
CA LYS A 411 -36.26 -0.43 3.74
C LYS A 411 -35.76 -0.54 2.31
N ASP A 412 -34.45 -0.35 2.10
CA ASP A 412 -33.80 -0.60 0.80
C ASP A 412 -32.56 -1.48 1.01
N PRO A 413 -32.47 -2.66 0.35
CA PRO A 413 -31.36 -3.59 0.54
C PRO A 413 -30.00 -3.01 0.11
N ARG A 414 -29.99 -2.02 -0.79
CA ARG A 414 -28.78 -1.35 -1.29
C ARG A 414 -28.15 -0.42 -0.26
N VAL A 415 -28.93 0.03 0.73
CA VAL A 415 -28.42 0.95 1.75
C VAL A 415 -27.48 0.21 2.71
N ASN A 416 -26.32 0.82 2.95
CA ASN A 416 -25.34 0.46 3.96
C ASN A 416 -25.42 1.39 5.19
N SER A 417 -25.55 2.69 4.97
CA SER A 417 -25.67 3.71 6.02
C SER A 417 -26.69 4.78 5.62
N TYR A 418 -27.24 5.48 6.61
CA TYR A 418 -28.00 6.70 6.41
C TYR A 418 -27.25 7.89 7.01
N ARG A 419 -27.40 9.05 6.37
CA ARG A 419 -27.02 10.35 6.96
C ARG A 419 -28.27 11.19 7.14
N LEU A 420 -28.42 11.78 8.33
CA LEU A 420 -29.53 12.65 8.68
C LEU A 420 -29.10 14.11 8.60
N TYR A 421 -29.89 14.95 7.95
CA TYR A 421 -29.64 16.38 7.80
C TYR A 421 -30.84 17.21 8.24
N ALA A 422 -30.58 18.42 8.73
CA ALA A 422 -31.63 19.44 8.89
C ALA A 422 -31.95 20.07 7.53
N GLY A 423 -33.23 20.12 7.16
CA GLY A 423 -33.69 20.82 5.95
C GLY A 423 -34.36 19.91 4.90
N ARG A 424 -34.48 20.45 3.68
CA ARG A 424 -35.29 19.88 2.58
C ARG A 424 -34.52 19.57 1.29
N VAL A 425 -33.30 20.11 1.14
CA VAL A 425 -32.59 20.12 -0.14
C VAL A 425 -31.56 19.00 -0.16
N LEU A 426 -31.66 18.15 -1.17
CA LEU A 426 -30.63 17.16 -1.46
C LEU A 426 -29.29 17.87 -1.69
N PRO A 427 -28.20 17.40 -1.05
CA PRO A 427 -26.89 17.96 -1.30
C PRO A 427 -26.50 17.87 -2.79
N ALA A 428 -26.00 18.96 -3.38
CA ALA A 428 -25.36 18.97 -4.69
C ALA A 428 -23.97 18.30 -4.69
N ASP A 429 -23.28 18.25 -3.54
CA ASP A 429 -22.09 17.43 -3.31
C ASP A 429 -22.21 16.65 -1.99
N ASP A 430 -21.77 15.38 -1.96
CA ASP A 430 -21.93 14.49 -0.80
C ASP A 430 -21.00 14.82 0.39
N LEU A 431 -20.15 15.85 0.27
CA LEU A 431 -19.14 16.26 1.27
C LEU A 431 -19.11 17.77 1.60
N GLY A 432 -19.77 18.64 0.86
CA GLY A 432 -19.66 20.10 1.02
C GLY A 432 -20.86 20.79 1.69
N ILE A 433 -21.87 20.05 2.16
CA ILE A 433 -23.18 20.62 2.59
C ILE A 433 -23.34 20.66 4.10
N GLY A 434 -22.22 20.88 4.78
CA GLY A 434 -22.17 20.88 6.24
C GLY A 434 -22.36 19.48 6.82
N PRO A 435 -21.93 19.28 8.07
CA PRO A 435 -21.88 17.96 8.64
C PRO A 435 -23.30 17.42 8.89
N PRO A 436 -23.57 16.12 8.62
CA PRO A 436 -24.85 15.53 8.99
C PRO A 436 -25.09 15.62 10.49
N LEU A 437 -26.36 15.69 10.90
CA LEU A 437 -26.76 15.65 12.30
C LEU A 437 -26.38 14.31 12.96
N ALA A 438 -26.47 13.21 12.20
CA ALA A 438 -26.09 11.87 12.64
C ALA A 438 -25.83 10.94 11.45
N ILE A 439 -25.03 9.90 11.71
CA ILE A 439 -24.84 8.74 10.85
C ILE A 439 -25.56 7.57 11.48
N LEU A 440 -26.27 6.78 10.67
CA LEU A 440 -27.08 5.67 11.16
C LEU A 440 -26.79 4.39 10.38
N TYR A 441 -26.48 3.32 11.11
CA TYR A 441 -26.31 1.98 10.54
C TYR A 441 -27.54 1.12 10.85
N PRO A 442 -28.22 0.60 9.81
CA PRO A 442 -29.28 -0.39 10.00
C PRO A 442 -28.76 -1.69 10.60
N ALA A 443 -29.65 -2.45 11.25
CA ALA A 443 -29.32 -3.79 11.75
C ALA A 443 -28.63 -4.66 10.68
N GLY A 444 -27.47 -5.23 11.04
CA GLY A 444 -26.68 -6.11 10.16
C GLY A 444 -25.90 -5.39 9.05
N LYS A 445 -25.94 -4.05 9.00
CA LYS A 445 -25.13 -3.21 8.09
C LYS A 445 -23.96 -2.58 8.86
N GLY A 446 -23.21 -1.67 8.21
CA GLY A 446 -22.10 -0.94 8.85
C GLY A 446 -20.77 -1.68 8.93
N LYS A 447 -20.64 -2.82 8.24
CA LYS A 447 -19.32 -3.48 8.06
C LYS A 447 -18.36 -2.59 7.29
N VAL A 448 -18.86 -1.96 6.22
CA VAL A 448 -18.18 -0.88 5.51
C VAL A 448 -18.64 0.42 6.17
N ARG A 449 -17.70 1.20 6.71
CA ARG A 449 -18.06 2.45 7.40
C ARG A 449 -18.49 3.52 6.41
N ASP A 450 -19.45 4.33 6.84
CA ASP A 450 -19.78 5.59 6.21
C ASP A 450 -18.54 6.49 6.18
N MET A 451 -18.37 7.25 5.10
CA MET A 451 -17.21 8.10 4.92
C MET A 451 -17.03 9.13 6.03
N VAL A 452 -18.13 9.69 6.55
CA VAL A 452 -18.07 10.68 7.64
C VAL A 452 -17.64 10.01 8.96
N ASP A 453 -18.04 8.76 9.20
CA ASP A 453 -17.58 7.97 10.36
C ASP A 453 -16.11 7.55 10.19
N LEU A 454 -15.72 7.15 8.98
CA LEU A 454 -14.34 6.82 8.65
C LEU A 454 -13.39 8.00 8.91
N ARG A 455 -13.72 9.22 8.44
CA ARG A 455 -12.90 10.43 8.66
C ARG A 455 -12.69 10.67 10.16
N GLN A 456 -13.75 10.61 10.97
CA GLN A 456 -13.65 10.75 12.43
C GLN A 456 -12.76 9.67 13.07
N SER A 457 -12.78 8.46 12.51
CA SER A 457 -12.00 7.33 13.00
C SER A 457 -10.51 7.48 12.67
N VAL A 458 -10.19 7.89 11.45
CA VAL A 458 -8.83 8.23 11.04
C VAL A 458 -8.28 9.39 11.86
N GLY A 459 -9.10 10.40 12.19
CA GLY A 459 -8.74 11.48 13.10
C GLY A 459 -8.31 10.97 14.47
N ARG A 460 -9.14 10.13 15.11
CA ARG A 460 -8.79 9.50 16.40
C ARG A 460 -7.49 8.69 16.33
N PHE A 461 -7.27 8.00 15.21
CA PHE A 461 -6.03 7.26 15.01
C PHE A 461 -4.82 8.20 14.97
N LEU A 462 -4.88 9.29 14.22
CA LEU A 462 -3.78 10.23 14.08
C LEU A 462 -3.51 11.04 15.35
N ASP A 463 -4.53 11.31 16.16
CA ASP A 463 -4.39 11.94 17.48
C ASP A 463 -3.74 11.00 18.50
N GLY A 464 -4.00 9.69 18.38
CA GLY A 464 -3.47 8.66 19.27
C GLY A 464 -2.19 7.94 18.79
N ALA A 465 -1.80 8.13 17.53
CA ALA A 465 -0.67 7.43 16.92
C ALA A 465 0.66 7.99 17.45
N GLY A 466 1.31 7.23 18.32
CA GLY A 466 2.65 7.57 18.83
C GLY A 466 3.78 7.52 17.77
N ALA A 467 3.53 6.91 16.60
CA ALA A 467 4.53 6.75 15.53
C ALA A 467 4.22 7.68 14.35
N SER A 468 5.23 8.47 13.92
CA SER A 468 5.10 9.37 12.76
C SER A 468 5.45 8.72 11.42
N PHE A 469 6.07 7.54 11.41
CA PHE A 469 6.58 6.85 10.22
C PHE A 469 6.23 5.35 10.23
N GLY A 470 5.78 4.86 9.08
CA GLY A 470 5.74 3.44 8.72
C GLY A 470 6.99 3.03 7.92
N ASN A 471 6.97 1.83 7.34
CA ASN A 471 8.00 1.35 6.41
C ASN A 471 7.92 2.07 5.06
N TRP A 472 6.72 2.42 4.61
CA TRP A 472 6.49 2.99 3.28
C TRP A 472 5.59 4.22 3.28
N SER A 473 5.15 4.69 4.46
CA SER A 473 4.23 5.83 4.58
C SER A 473 4.49 6.64 5.83
N THR A 474 3.85 7.81 5.95
CA THR A 474 4.02 8.71 7.10
C THR A 474 2.66 9.12 7.68
N ALA A 475 2.64 9.54 8.95
CA ALA A 475 1.44 10.14 9.51
C ALA A 475 1.07 11.46 8.80
N ASP A 476 2.06 12.17 8.24
CA ASP A 476 1.82 13.42 7.51
C ASP A 476 1.17 13.18 6.15
N SER A 477 1.54 12.09 5.44
CA SER A 477 0.84 11.72 4.20
C SER A 477 -0.64 11.41 4.46
N LEU A 478 -0.95 10.78 5.61
CA LEU A 478 -2.33 10.57 6.05
C LEU A 478 -3.06 11.89 6.39
N ARG A 479 -2.37 12.86 7.00
CA ARG A 479 -2.94 14.19 7.30
C ARG A 479 -3.22 15.01 6.04
N SER A 480 -2.45 14.79 4.97
CA SER A 480 -2.68 15.41 3.67
C SER A 480 -3.76 14.73 2.82
N SER A 481 -4.26 13.55 3.24
CA SER A 481 -5.33 12.86 2.51
C SER A 481 -6.66 13.61 2.68
N ALA A 482 -7.50 13.56 1.65
CA ALA A 482 -8.88 14.05 1.69
C ALA A 482 -9.76 13.30 2.73
N LEU A 483 -9.27 12.18 3.27
CA LEU A 483 -9.90 11.41 4.34
C LEU A 483 -9.51 11.89 5.75
N HIS A 484 -8.63 12.88 5.87
CA HIS A 484 -8.39 13.53 7.15
C HIS A 484 -9.61 14.38 7.55
N PRO A 485 -10.11 14.29 8.81
CA PRO A 485 -11.19 15.17 9.26
C PRO A 485 -10.67 16.61 9.40
N ASP A 486 -11.53 17.58 9.13
CA ASP A 486 -11.18 18.98 9.36
C ASP A 486 -11.08 19.25 10.87
N PRO A 487 -9.96 19.81 11.39
CA PRO A 487 -9.73 19.95 12.83
C PRO A 487 -10.76 20.79 13.60
N GLY A 488 -11.61 21.53 12.89
CA GLY A 488 -12.66 22.38 13.45
C GLY A 488 -14.08 21.79 13.38
N GLU A 489 -14.26 20.61 12.79
CA GLU A 489 -15.58 20.01 12.66
C GLU A 489 -16.01 19.28 13.95
N PRO A 490 -17.25 19.48 14.42
CA PRO A 490 -17.76 18.74 15.57
C PRO A 490 -17.88 17.25 15.25
N ALA A 491 -17.64 16.41 16.26
CA ALA A 491 -17.87 14.97 16.13
C ALA A 491 -19.35 14.69 15.83
N ILE A 492 -19.59 13.82 14.84
CA ILE A 492 -20.92 13.47 14.37
C ILE A 492 -21.37 12.18 15.06
N PRO A 493 -22.53 12.21 15.75
CA PRO A 493 -23.07 11.01 16.38
C PRO A 493 -23.23 9.85 15.40
N VAL A 494 -22.76 8.67 15.80
CA VAL A 494 -22.95 7.41 15.08
C VAL A 494 -23.93 6.55 15.85
N LEU A 495 -25.01 6.16 15.21
CA LEU A 495 -26.13 5.43 15.80
C LEU A 495 -26.29 4.07 15.11
N TRP A 496 -26.56 3.04 15.91
CA TRP A 496 -26.90 1.70 15.42
C TRP A 496 -28.38 1.49 15.70
N ALA A 497 -29.18 1.35 14.64
CA ALA A 497 -30.64 1.36 14.74
C ALA A 497 -31.27 0.11 14.12
N ASP A 498 -32.12 -0.54 14.91
CA ASP A 498 -32.72 -1.83 14.60
C ASP A 498 -33.79 -1.73 13.51
N GLN A 499 -34.39 -0.54 13.37
CA GLN A 499 -35.33 -0.08 12.32
C GLN A 499 -36.05 1.25 12.67
N ARG A 500 -35.92 1.72 13.91
CA ARG A 500 -36.68 2.83 14.49
C ARG A 500 -35.76 3.88 15.09
N LEU A 501 -36.10 5.15 14.87
CA LEU A 501 -35.29 6.32 15.24
C LEU A 501 -35.69 6.97 16.56
N ASP A 502 -36.67 6.36 17.23
CA ASP A 502 -37.57 6.94 18.22
C ASP A 502 -36.83 7.65 19.36
N ASP A 503 -35.78 7.02 19.91
CA ASP A 503 -35.05 7.56 21.06
C ASP A 503 -33.86 8.45 20.66
N ALA A 504 -33.21 8.17 19.53
CA ALA A 504 -31.95 8.82 19.16
C ALA A 504 -32.13 10.09 18.31
N VAL A 505 -33.15 10.15 17.45
CA VAL A 505 -33.46 11.35 16.64
C VAL A 505 -34.30 12.35 17.43
N GLY A 506 -35.05 11.90 18.43
CA GLY A 506 -35.80 12.78 19.34
C GLY A 506 -34.92 13.89 19.93
N ASP A 507 -33.73 13.57 20.43
CA ASP A 507 -32.82 14.59 20.99
C ASP A 507 -32.03 15.36 19.93
N ILE A 508 -31.62 14.69 18.84
CA ILE A 508 -30.76 15.27 17.78
C ILE A 508 -31.55 16.23 16.87
N ALA A 509 -32.85 16.00 16.70
CA ALA A 509 -33.67 16.68 15.72
C ALA A 509 -34.98 17.29 16.26
N LYS A 510 -35.20 17.33 17.59
CA LYS A 510 -36.42 17.90 18.21
C LYS A 510 -36.84 19.26 17.66
N ASP A 511 -35.87 20.09 17.27
CA ASP A 511 -36.09 21.47 16.84
C ASP A 511 -36.20 21.64 15.32
N ALA A 512 -35.93 20.59 14.55
CA ALA A 512 -36.03 20.62 13.10
C ALA A 512 -37.49 20.45 12.64
N ARG A 513 -37.98 21.36 11.78
CA ARG A 513 -39.28 21.21 11.09
C ARG A 513 -39.18 20.34 9.85
N ASP A 514 -37.97 20.20 9.33
CA ASP A 514 -37.67 19.47 8.11
C ASP A 514 -36.43 18.65 8.34
N LEU A 515 -36.55 17.36 8.06
CA LEU A 515 -35.45 16.40 8.15
C LEU A 515 -35.27 15.71 6.81
N LEU A 516 -34.05 15.66 6.33
CA LEU A 516 -33.68 14.91 5.14
C LEU A 516 -32.85 13.72 5.58
N ILE A 517 -33.27 12.52 5.20
CA ILE A 517 -32.45 11.32 5.31
C ILE A 517 -31.98 10.91 3.91
N VAL A 518 -30.69 10.62 3.80
CA VAL A 518 -30.08 10.10 2.57
C VAL A 518 -29.49 8.74 2.88
N GLY A 519 -29.89 7.73 2.12
CA GLY A 519 -29.36 6.37 2.20
C GLY A 519 -28.20 6.19 1.24
N TYR A 520 -27.08 5.69 1.75
CA TYR A 520 -25.85 5.50 1.01
C TYR A 520 -25.54 4.02 0.84
N ASP A 521 -25.07 3.61 -0.35
CA ASP A 521 -24.52 2.26 -0.56
C ASP A 521 -23.10 2.11 0.02
N VAL A 522 -22.50 0.93 -0.13
CA VAL A 522 -21.15 0.64 0.38
C VAL A 522 -20.06 1.53 -0.24
N PHE A 523 -20.27 2.02 -1.46
CA PHE A 523 -19.38 2.97 -2.15
C PHE A 523 -19.75 4.42 -1.87
N GLN A 524 -20.59 4.68 -0.85
CA GLN A 524 -21.00 6.02 -0.44
C GLN A 524 -21.75 6.75 -1.57
N ARG A 525 -22.51 6.04 -2.40
CA ARG A 525 -23.41 6.64 -3.38
C ARG A 525 -24.80 6.81 -2.78
N PRO A 526 -25.44 7.99 -2.95
CA PRO A 526 -26.82 8.17 -2.54
C PRO A 526 -27.71 7.28 -3.42
N VAL A 527 -28.42 6.34 -2.81
CA VAL A 527 -29.35 5.42 -3.50
C VAL A 527 -30.82 5.68 -3.17
N LEU A 528 -31.04 6.56 -2.18
CA LEU A 528 -32.35 6.93 -1.68
C LEU A 528 -32.29 8.27 -0.96
N ALA A 529 -33.33 9.09 -1.10
CA ALA A 529 -33.53 10.26 -0.27
C ALA A 529 -34.99 10.38 0.18
N ARG A 530 -35.21 10.72 1.46
CA ARG A 530 -36.54 10.97 2.02
C ARG A 530 -36.52 12.24 2.86
N HIS A 531 -37.45 13.14 2.57
CA HIS A 531 -37.70 14.35 3.34
C HIS A 531 -38.92 14.14 4.22
N TRP A 532 -38.74 14.31 5.53
CA TRP A 532 -39.83 14.39 6.50
C TRP A 532 -40.17 15.85 6.80
N HIS A 533 -41.41 16.22 6.54
CA HIS A 533 -41.99 17.45 7.07
C HIS A 533 -42.68 17.15 8.40
N ILE A 534 -42.22 17.80 9.47
CA ILE A 534 -42.72 17.57 10.82
C ILE A 534 -43.74 18.64 11.19
N GLU A 535 -45.01 18.24 11.23
CA GLU A 535 -46.09 19.03 11.80
C GLU A 535 -46.11 18.82 13.32
N ARG A 536 -46.24 19.91 14.09
CA ARG A 536 -46.22 19.90 15.56
C ARG A 536 -47.60 20.11 16.15
#